data_AF-A0A8C4IWU0-F1
#
_entry.id   AF-A0A8C4IWU0-F1
#
_cell.length_a   1.000
_cell.length_b   1.000
_cell.length_c   1.000
_cell.angle_alpha   90.00
_cell.angle_beta   90.00
_cell.angle_gamma   90.00
#
_symmetry.space_group_name_H-M   'P 1'
#
loop_
_entity.id
_entity.type
_entity.pdbx_description
1 polymer ?
#
loop_
_entity_poly.entity_id
_entity_poly.type
_entity_poly.pdbx_seq_one_letter_code
_entity_poly.pdbx_strand_id
1 'polypeptide(L)'
;MDSRTAHFIQSRNKTYVYLWTYKQFQQEQVEWDDVNKLLQHHGFKPVYFADPVENKTLSDLVLLDKKSAGEIRMTLRTMLTDSERRQTLIQELIKSNNQLKEEAHEHVSRAAQQSQRATELEGLLDVVKTRVQDLEDRYLGKAVEQHGHTQRLQQEKQEAQKLCQALEQRLSKQREEAAQLQRKLYFTIKEEERRLARQSQTFQHICNKVSQQNSPADQQVVDVIDFYETKMTQLLDELRSVKGEPGGNHVAHQTRIKKASSNVTPSFKTILKAYQEQQKGNKSRIEELQRDVERLKQELETRPTLKEVKFYKHKLRRLEALNAHSNTRLHKEDNETDISEPAREASLCAHYHNLLNEISAVVTNPSAPFRLHRQKPPSVGLADFQTLLPTLEVWAQQLHLLKDLQKGLNKLTGRLTPWQPSGVGHIDAEVVKVEDMMLLVDTILENTSTDNEKVLRSPTRYTLASMVSHFQKLFDVTSLSGVYPRMNEVYTRLGEMTNTMRNLRDVLDLDSRASSAEVVNHVARLVSSTEHTAGFHSLLGDADIDSIIVKVKQHEEFFPAFHALITDILQTLGVSHLDDILPAVKSLKQTAR
;
A
#
# COMPACT_ATOMS: atom_id res chain seq x y z
N MET A 1 55.18 63.68 102.10
CA MET A 1 56.13 62.77 102.73
C MET A 1 55.42 61.46 102.99
N ASP A 2 56.06 60.37 102.61
CA ASP A 2 55.85 58.98 103.03
C ASP A 2 54.86 58.09 102.26
N SER A 3 55.44 57.51 101.20
CA SER A 3 55.24 56.15 100.72
C SER A 3 55.10 55.12 101.84
N ARG A 4 54.20 54.14 101.68
CA ARG A 4 54.41 52.72 102.08
C ARG A 4 53.32 51.80 101.51
N THR A 5 53.66 51.23 100.36
CA THR A 5 53.61 49.79 100.03
C THR A 5 52.46 48.96 100.61
N ALA A 6 51.46 48.69 99.76
CA ALA A 6 50.46 47.64 99.99
C ALA A 6 51.13 46.26 99.86
N HIS A 7 51.27 45.56 100.98
CA HIS A 7 51.60 44.13 100.99
C HIS A 7 50.35 43.34 100.60
N PHE A 8 50.33 42.82 99.37
CA PHE A 8 49.35 41.85 98.92
C PHE A 8 49.65 40.51 99.63
N ILE A 9 48.81 40.17 100.61
CA ILE A 9 48.84 38.87 101.28
C ILE A 9 48.35 37.84 100.29
N GLN A 10 49.29 37.01 99.83
CA GLN A 10 49.07 35.86 98.97
C GLN A 10 48.26 34.80 99.74
N SER A 11 46.94 34.83 99.57
CA SER A 11 46.05 33.77 100.02
C SER A 11 46.25 32.54 99.14
N ARG A 12 46.94 31.55 99.73
CA ARG A 12 47.02 30.18 99.22
C ARG A 12 45.62 29.56 99.16
N ASN A 13 44.93 29.72 98.04
CA ASN A 13 43.84 28.84 97.65
C ASN A 13 44.42 27.67 96.84
N LYS A 14 44.79 26.62 97.56
CA LYS A 14 44.90 25.26 97.01
C LYS A 14 43.49 24.77 96.74
N THR A 15 43.09 24.49 95.49
CA THR A 15 42.07 23.49 95.05
C THR A 15 41.66 23.74 93.58
N TYR A 16 41.51 22.79 92.65
CA TYR A 16 41.71 21.35 92.59
C TYR A 16 42.36 21.05 91.24
N VAL A 17 43.53 20.41 91.21
CA VAL A 17 43.99 19.73 89.99
C VAL A 17 43.39 18.33 90.04
N TYR A 18 42.23 18.12 89.42
CA TYR A 18 41.82 16.76 89.07
C TYR A 18 42.66 16.30 87.87
N LEU A 19 43.94 16.07 88.12
CA LEU A 19 44.74 15.15 87.31
C LEU A 19 43.97 13.84 87.38
N TRP A 20 43.50 13.39 86.23
CA TRP A 20 42.76 12.15 86.11
C TRP A 20 43.40 11.06 86.96
N THR A 21 42.58 10.25 87.62
CA THR A 21 43.12 9.01 88.19
C THR A 21 43.79 8.23 87.05
N TYR A 22 44.88 7.52 87.35
CA TYR A 22 45.62 6.75 86.34
C TYR A 22 44.69 5.89 85.46
N LYS A 23 43.64 5.33 86.07
CA LYS A 23 42.58 4.57 85.40
C LYS A 23 41.72 5.42 84.43
N GLN A 24 41.37 6.64 84.79
CA GLN A 24 40.63 7.57 83.91
C GLN A 24 41.49 8.05 82.75
N PHE A 25 42.79 8.27 82.97
CA PHE A 25 43.73 8.62 81.90
C PHE A 25 43.92 7.49 80.90
N GLN A 26 44.14 6.26 81.38
CA GLN A 26 44.20 5.10 80.50
C GLN A 26 42.92 4.91 79.68
N GLN A 27 41.75 5.11 80.30
CA GLN A 27 40.47 4.98 79.60
C GLN A 27 40.31 6.04 78.49
N GLU A 28 40.60 7.30 78.81
CA GLU A 28 40.49 8.38 77.83
C GLU A 28 41.51 8.23 76.70
N GLN A 29 42.73 7.76 77.02
CA GLN A 29 43.76 7.43 76.04
C GLN A 29 43.31 6.36 75.05
N VAL A 30 42.74 5.25 75.53
CA VAL A 30 42.20 4.19 74.66
C VAL A 30 41.08 4.71 73.76
N GLU A 31 40.16 5.52 74.29
CA GLU A 31 39.05 6.07 73.51
C GLU A 31 39.52 7.07 72.43
N TRP A 32 40.61 7.80 72.67
CA TRP A 32 41.27 8.65 71.66
C TRP A 32 42.17 7.86 70.70
N ASP A 33 42.79 6.78 71.13
CA ASP A 33 43.59 5.91 70.25
C ASP A 33 42.74 5.34 69.11
N ASP A 34 41.49 4.99 69.39
CA ASP A 34 40.54 4.56 68.36
C ASP A 34 40.18 5.67 67.37
N VAL A 35 40.02 6.92 67.85
CA VAL A 35 39.78 8.08 66.98
C VAL A 35 41.04 8.41 66.17
N ASN A 36 42.22 8.29 66.78
CA ASN A 36 43.51 8.53 66.15
C ASN A 36 43.82 7.52 65.05
N LYS A 37 43.47 6.25 65.22
CA LYS A 37 43.53 5.25 64.14
C LYS A 37 42.68 5.66 62.95
N LEU A 38 41.46 6.15 63.19
CA LEU A 38 40.57 6.63 62.13
C LEU A 38 41.11 7.89 61.46
N LEU A 39 41.60 8.86 62.24
CA LEU A 39 42.26 10.06 61.72
C LEU A 39 43.46 9.72 60.84
N GLN A 40 44.31 8.79 61.29
CA GLN A 40 45.48 8.34 60.53
C GLN A 40 45.09 7.59 59.25
N HIS A 41 44.02 6.77 59.27
CA HIS A 41 43.48 6.11 58.08
C HIS A 41 43.06 7.13 57.00
N HIS A 42 42.59 8.30 57.43
CA HIS A 42 42.26 9.44 56.57
C HIS A 42 43.42 10.42 56.32
N GLY A 43 44.64 10.12 56.78
CA GLY A 43 45.84 10.95 56.57
C GLY A 43 45.97 12.16 57.51
N PHE A 44 45.16 12.24 58.56
CA PHE A 44 45.26 13.29 59.58
C PHE A 44 46.24 12.92 60.70
N LYS A 45 46.80 13.95 61.36
CA LYS A 45 47.71 13.76 62.50
C LYS A 45 46.94 13.28 63.74
N PRO A 46 47.48 12.33 64.51
CA PRO A 46 46.88 11.90 65.76
C PRO A 46 46.93 12.99 66.84
N VAL A 47 45.93 12.98 67.71
CA VAL A 47 45.81 13.84 68.89
C VAL A 47 46.52 13.17 70.07
N TYR A 48 47.48 13.87 70.67
CA TYR A 48 48.23 13.36 71.82
C TYR A 48 47.86 14.12 73.09
N PHE A 49 47.88 13.40 74.22
CA PHE A 49 47.80 14.03 75.53
C PHE A 49 49.13 14.68 75.89
N ALA A 50 49.07 15.90 76.39
CA ALA A 50 50.25 16.62 76.85
C ALA A 50 50.81 16.01 78.15
N ASP A 51 52.13 15.77 78.19
CA ASP A 51 52.81 15.41 79.43
C ASP A 51 52.78 16.60 80.41
N PRO A 52 52.23 16.43 81.63
CA PRO A 52 52.23 17.45 82.67
C PRO A 52 53.62 17.95 83.10
N VAL A 53 54.69 17.21 82.79
CA VAL A 53 56.07 17.49 83.23
C VAL A 53 56.90 18.21 82.15
N GLU A 54 56.61 17.98 80.87
CA GLU A 54 57.41 18.52 79.76
C GLU A 54 56.88 19.84 79.18
N ASN A 55 55.58 20.14 79.33
CA ASN A 55 54.95 21.28 78.66
C ASN A 55 54.95 22.55 79.54
N LYS A 56 55.87 23.48 79.25
CA LYS A 56 56.06 24.71 80.03
C LYS A 56 55.11 25.87 79.64
N THR A 57 54.41 25.78 78.51
CA THR A 57 53.58 26.89 77.98
C THR A 57 52.12 26.46 77.84
N LEU A 58 51.23 27.04 78.66
CA LEU A 58 49.78 26.77 78.62
C LEU A 58 49.11 27.28 77.33
N SER A 59 49.77 28.18 76.60
CA SER A 59 49.27 28.79 75.35
C SER A 59 49.17 27.80 74.18
N ASP A 60 49.95 26.71 74.23
CA ASP A 60 50.03 25.71 73.16
C ASP A 60 49.16 24.47 73.47
N LEU A 61 48.42 24.49 74.57
CA LEU A 61 47.62 23.38 75.08
C LEU A 61 46.12 23.69 75.03
N VAL A 62 45.34 22.73 74.55
CA VAL A 62 43.87 22.80 74.57
C VAL A 62 43.36 22.05 75.79
N LEU A 63 42.83 22.78 76.77
CA LEU A 63 42.20 22.21 77.96
C LEU A 63 40.73 21.92 77.67
N LEU A 64 40.36 20.65 77.71
CA LEU A 64 38.98 20.19 77.52
C LEU A 64 38.48 19.54 78.79
N ASP A 65 37.25 19.85 79.18
CA ASP A 65 36.55 19.05 80.18
C ASP A 65 36.11 17.72 79.55
N LYS A 66 35.83 16.73 80.40
CA LYS A 66 35.49 15.37 79.96
C LYS A 66 34.30 15.34 79.00
N LYS A 67 33.32 16.23 79.20
CA LYS A 67 32.13 16.31 78.36
C LYS A 67 32.48 16.83 76.96
N SER A 68 33.20 17.95 76.85
CA SER A 68 33.59 18.51 75.54
C SER A 68 34.54 17.58 74.78
N ALA A 69 35.48 16.90 75.47
CA ALA A 69 36.35 15.91 74.84
C ALA A 69 35.56 14.73 74.24
N GLY A 70 34.56 14.22 74.97
CA GLY A 70 33.65 13.19 74.48
C GLY A 70 32.83 13.63 73.27
N GLU A 71 32.29 14.85 73.30
CA GLU A 71 31.51 15.43 72.18
C GLU A 71 32.37 15.64 70.92
N ILE A 72 33.60 16.13 71.07
CA ILE A 72 34.54 16.29 69.95
C ILE A 72 34.89 14.94 69.33
N ARG A 73 35.20 13.92 70.14
CA ARG A 73 35.47 12.55 69.62
C ARG A 73 34.28 12.01 68.85
N MET A 74 33.07 12.15 69.39
CA MET A 74 31.85 11.68 68.73
C MET A 74 31.66 12.39 67.38
N THR A 75 31.86 13.71 67.36
CA THR A 75 31.76 14.53 66.15
C THR A 75 32.80 14.09 65.11
N LEU A 76 34.07 13.92 65.50
CA LEU A 76 35.13 13.45 64.62
C LEU A 76 34.84 12.06 64.06
N ARG A 77 34.41 11.10 64.90
CA ARG A 77 34.01 9.76 64.44
C ARG A 77 32.89 9.85 63.41
N THR A 78 31.85 10.62 63.70
CA THR A 78 30.70 10.79 62.80
C THR A 78 31.13 11.40 61.47
N MET A 79 31.91 12.49 61.49
CA MET A 79 32.37 13.15 60.26
C MET A 79 33.29 12.26 59.41
N LEU A 80 34.18 11.49 60.02
CA LEU A 80 35.10 10.59 59.30
C LEU A 80 34.33 9.44 58.66
N THR A 81 33.43 8.78 59.41
CA THR A 81 32.57 7.70 58.87
C THR A 81 31.65 8.20 57.76
N ASP A 82 31.11 9.43 57.88
CA ASP A 82 30.29 10.03 56.83
C ASP A 82 31.12 10.38 55.59
N SER A 83 32.38 10.80 55.77
CA SER A 83 33.32 11.02 54.65
C SER A 83 33.59 9.73 53.87
N GLU A 84 33.84 8.60 54.56
CA GLU A 84 33.99 7.29 53.90
C GLU A 84 32.74 6.90 53.12
N ARG A 85 31.56 7.04 53.74
CA ARG A 85 30.28 6.74 53.09
C ARG A 85 30.06 7.58 51.82
N ARG A 86 30.35 8.89 51.88
CA ARG A 86 30.27 9.78 50.71
C ARG A 86 31.26 9.37 49.63
N GLN A 87 32.47 8.98 50.00
CA GLN A 87 33.48 8.52 49.05
C GLN A 87 33.03 7.24 48.33
N THR A 88 32.43 6.29 49.04
CA THR A 88 31.83 5.08 48.43
C THR A 88 30.71 5.44 47.47
N LEU A 89 29.79 6.33 47.88
CA LEU A 89 28.69 6.77 47.01
C LEU A 89 29.20 7.44 45.73
N ILE A 90 30.22 8.29 45.84
CA ILE A 90 30.85 8.94 44.68
C ILE A 90 31.46 7.90 43.74
N GLN A 91 32.14 6.88 44.26
CA GLN A 91 32.70 5.79 43.44
C GLN A 91 31.61 4.98 42.73
N GLU A 92 30.51 4.65 43.43
CA GLU A 92 29.37 3.96 42.83
C GLU A 92 28.70 4.80 41.75
N LEU A 93 28.52 6.10 41.98
CA LEU A 93 28.00 7.04 40.99
C LEU A 93 28.91 7.15 39.76
N ILE A 94 30.23 7.19 39.94
CA ILE A 94 31.18 7.21 38.81
C ILE A 94 31.06 5.91 38.00
N LYS A 95 30.99 4.75 38.67
CA LYS A 95 30.83 3.46 38.01
C LYS A 95 29.52 3.39 37.23
N SER A 96 28.41 3.80 37.86
CA SER A 96 27.09 3.86 37.23
C SER A 96 27.06 4.83 36.05
N ASN A 97 27.65 6.02 36.18
CA ASN A 97 27.72 7.00 35.09
C ASN A 97 28.53 6.48 33.89
N ASN A 98 29.62 5.75 34.13
CA ASN A 98 30.40 5.14 33.05
C ASN A 98 29.62 4.03 32.35
N GLN A 99 28.91 3.19 33.11
CA GLN A 99 28.02 2.15 32.53
C GLN A 99 26.92 2.78 31.67
N LEU A 100 26.25 3.82 32.18
CA LEU A 100 25.22 4.55 31.43
C LEU A 100 25.77 5.22 30.16
N LYS A 101 27.02 5.70 30.18
CA LYS A 101 27.68 6.25 28.99
C LYS A 101 27.94 5.17 27.93
N GLU A 102 28.35 3.98 28.34
CA GLU A 102 28.60 2.86 27.44
C GLU A 102 27.28 2.38 26.81
N GLU A 103 26.23 2.20 27.62
CA GLU A 103 24.88 1.87 27.14
C GLU A 103 24.35 2.94 26.18
N ALA A 104 24.50 4.23 26.50
CA ALA A 104 24.11 5.32 25.60
C ALA A 104 24.87 5.24 24.27
N HIS A 105 26.16 4.92 24.29
CA HIS A 105 26.95 4.75 23.06
C HIS A 105 26.50 3.55 22.23
N GLU A 106 26.16 2.43 22.87
CA GLU A 106 25.58 1.26 22.19
C GLU A 106 24.21 1.57 21.58
N HIS A 107 23.36 2.30 22.30
CA HIS A 107 22.04 2.73 21.79
C HIS A 107 22.20 3.64 20.58
N VAL A 108 23.13 4.59 20.60
CA VAL A 108 23.44 5.45 19.46
C VAL A 108 23.96 4.64 18.27
N SER A 109 24.88 3.70 18.50
CA SER A 109 25.39 2.82 17.44
C SER A 109 24.29 1.95 16.82
N ARG A 110 23.42 1.37 17.66
CA ARG A 110 22.25 0.60 17.20
C ARG A 110 21.28 1.47 16.41
N ALA A 111 20.98 2.68 16.88
CA ALA A 111 20.11 3.61 16.17
C ALA A 111 20.69 4.02 14.81
N ALA A 112 21.99 4.29 14.73
CA ALA A 112 22.68 4.58 13.46
C ALA A 112 22.58 3.41 12.47
N GLN A 113 22.76 2.17 12.93
CA GLN A 113 22.62 0.99 12.10
C GLN A 113 21.18 0.81 11.58
N GLN A 114 20.17 1.05 12.42
CA GLN A 114 18.77 0.97 12.00
C GLN A 114 18.40 2.09 11.02
N SER A 115 18.92 3.31 11.24
CA SER A 115 18.77 4.42 10.30
C SER A 115 19.34 4.09 8.92
N GLN A 116 20.56 3.53 8.88
CA GLN A 116 21.18 3.08 7.63
C GLN A 116 20.34 2.02 6.90
N ARG A 117 19.82 1.03 7.62
CA ARG A 117 18.92 0.01 7.04
C ARG A 117 17.63 0.63 6.50
N ALA A 118 17.07 1.61 7.19
CA ALA A 118 15.88 2.32 6.72
C ALA A 118 16.17 3.05 5.40
N THR A 119 17.30 3.75 5.29
CA THR A 119 17.73 4.41 4.05
C THR A 119 17.95 3.42 2.90
N GLU A 120 18.53 2.25 3.17
CA GLU A 120 18.68 1.19 2.16
C GLU A 120 17.33 0.65 1.67
N LEU A 121 16.38 0.45 2.59
CA LEU A 121 15.02 0.02 2.26
C LEU A 121 14.24 1.10 1.49
N GLU A 122 14.42 2.39 1.83
CA GLU A 122 13.86 3.51 1.07
C GLU A 122 14.41 3.53 -0.37
N GLY A 123 15.72 3.33 -0.55
CA GLY A 123 16.33 3.22 -1.88
C GLY A 123 15.77 2.06 -2.69
N LEU A 124 15.59 0.88 -2.09
CA LEU A 124 14.97 -0.28 -2.75
C LEU A 124 13.50 0.00 -3.10
N LEU A 125 12.76 0.66 -2.21
CA LEU A 125 11.38 1.03 -2.45
C LEU A 125 11.25 1.97 -3.66
N ASP A 126 12.14 2.95 -3.81
CA ASP A 126 12.14 3.86 -4.94
C ASP A 126 12.50 3.16 -6.27
N VAL A 127 13.41 2.19 -6.24
CA VAL A 127 13.67 1.31 -7.40
C VAL A 127 12.43 0.49 -7.77
N VAL A 128 11.70 -0.03 -6.79
CA VAL A 128 10.46 -0.77 -7.06
C VAL A 128 9.37 0.15 -7.60
N LYS A 129 9.19 1.35 -7.03
CA LYS A 129 8.22 2.34 -7.53
C LYS A 129 8.48 2.70 -8.98
N THR A 130 9.73 3.01 -9.35
CA THR A 130 10.09 3.33 -10.75
C THR A 130 9.83 2.14 -11.66
N ARG A 131 10.15 0.91 -11.24
CA ARG A 131 9.85 -0.31 -12.02
C ARG A 131 8.35 -0.54 -12.23
N VAL A 132 7.53 -0.26 -11.22
CA VAL A 132 6.07 -0.36 -11.30
C VAL A 132 5.51 0.71 -12.23
N GLN A 133 5.97 1.96 -12.11
CA GLN A 133 5.61 3.04 -13.01
C GLN A 133 5.95 2.69 -14.47
N ASP A 134 7.16 2.19 -14.73
CA ASP A 134 7.58 1.74 -16.07
C ASP A 134 6.70 0.59 -16.60
N LEU A 135 6.18 -0.27 -15.73
CA LEU A 135 5.26 -1.34 -16.12
C LEU A 135 3.88 -0.77 -16.46
N GLU A 136 3.36 0.10 -15.61
CA GLU A 136 2.07 0.78 -15.81
C GLU A 136 2.08 1.58 -17.11
N ASP A 137 3.12 2.38 -17.36
CA ASP A 137 3.28 3.18 -18.57
C ASP A 137 3.33 2.29 -19.82
N ARG A 138 4.01 1.14 -19.76
CA ARG A 138 4.02 0.16 -20.85
C ARG A 138 2.65 -0.49 -21.08
N TYR A 139 1.90 -0.77 -20.03
CA TYR A 139 0.53 -1.30 -20.15
C TYR A 139 -0.41 -0.26 -20.74
N LEU A 140 -0.34 0.99 -20.26
CA LEU A 140 -1.11 2.10 -20.80
C LEU A 140 -0.76 2.35 -22.28
N GLY A 141 0.52 2.34 -22.63
CA GLY A 141 0.99 2.46 -24.02
C GLY A 141 0.38 1.38 -24.92
N LYS A 142 0.46 0.11 -24.51
CA LYS A 142 -0.16 -1.01 -25.27
C LYS A 142 -1.68 -0.87 -25.37
N ALA A 143 -2.36 -0.44 -24.31
CA ALA A 143 -3.80 -0.25 -24.32
C ALA A 143 -4.22 0.86 -25.30
N VAL A 144 -3.47 1.97 -25.33
CA VAL A 144 -3.69 3.08 -26.29
C VAL A 144 -3.46 2.62 -27.72
N GLU A 145 -2.38 1.87 -27.99
CA GLU A 145 -2.11 1.31 -29.31
C GLU A 145 -3.21 0.36 -29.78
N GLN A 146 -3.68 -0.55 -28.91
CA GLN A 146 -4.77 -1.46 -29.21
C GLN A 146 -6.09 -0.72 -29.45
N HIS A 147 -6.39 0.30 -28.66
CA HIS A 147 -7.57 1.13 -28.85
C HIS A 147 -7.52 1.86 -30.20
N GLY A 148 -6.38 2.47 -30.55
CA GLY A 148 -6.18 3.13 -31.84
C GLY A 148 -6.23 2.17 -33.04
N HIS A 149 -5.79 0.93 -32.87
CA HIS A 149 -5.93 -0.10 -33.92
C HIS A 149 -7.39 -0.56 -34.09
N THR A 150 -8.09 -0.77 -32.97
CA THR A 150 -9.52 -1.15 -32.98
C THR A 150 -10.38 -0.05 -33.59
N GLN A 151 -10.09 1.22 -33.28
CA GLN A 151 -10.80 2.36 -33.86
C GLN A 151 -10.61 2.44 -35.38
N ARG A 152 -9.38 2.23 -35.88
CA ARG A 152 -9.10 2.17 -37.32
C ARG A 152 -9.85 1.02 -38.01
N LEU A 153 -9.79 -0.19 -37.46
CA LEU A 153 -10.53 -1.34 -37.98
C LEU A 153 -12.05 -1.10 -37.99
N GLN A 154 -12.58 -0.44 -36.96
CA GLN A 154 -14.00 -0.09 -36.90
C GLN A 154 -14.38 0.92 -38.01
N GLN A 155 -13.52 1.90 -38.28
CA GLN A 155 -13.71 2.85 -39.37
C GLN A 155 -13.68 2.17 -40.73
N GLU A 156 -12.67 1.33 -40.99
CA GLU A 156 -12.56 0.54 -42.22
C GLU A 156 -13.78 -0.38 -42.42
N LYS A 157 -14.27 -1.02 -41.35
CA LYS A 157 -15.50 -1.82 -41.38
C LYS A 157 -16.71 -0.99 -41.78
N GLN A 158 -16.88 0.20 -41.21
CA GLN A 158 -17.99 1.10 -41.57
C GLN A 158 -17.91 1.55 -43.02
N GLU A 159 -16.72 1.89 -43.51
CA GLU A 159 -16.49 2.29 -44.90
C GLU A 159 -16.78 1.13 -45.87
N ALA A 160 -16.27 -0.07 -45.57
CA ALA A 160 -16.56 -1.28 -46.34
C ALA A 160 -18.06 -1.59 -46.36
N GLN A 161 -18.75 -1.45 -45.23
CA GLN A 161 -20.19 -1.68 -45.14
C GLN A 161 -21.00 -0.69 -46.00
N LYS A 162 -20.63 0.59 -46.01
CA LYS A 162 -21.24 1.60 -46.90
C LYS A 162 -21.02 1.25 -48.38
N LEU A 163 -19.82 0.79 -48.74
CA LEU A 163 -19.51 0.35 -50.11
C LEU A 163 -20.34 -0.87 -50.52
N CYS A 164 -20.47 -1.88 -49.65
CA CYS A 164 -21.30 -3.05 -49.89
C CYS A 164 -22.77 -2.66 -50.13
N GLN A 165 -23.35 -1.80 -49.28
CA GLN A 165 -24.72 -1.32 -49.46
C GLN A 165 -24.93 -0.58 -50.79
N ALA A 166 -23.98 0.27 -51.18
CA ALA A 166 -24.04 0.98 -52.46
C ALA A 166 -23.98 0.00 -53.66
N LEU A 167 -23.13 -1.03 -53.58
CA LEU A 167 -23.04 -2.07 -54.60
C LEU A 167 -24.31 -2.93 -54.67
N GLU A 168 -24.89 -3.31 -53.53
CA GLU A 168 -26.15 -4.05 -53.47
C GLU A 168 -27.30 -3.25 -54.12
N GLN A 169 -27.41 -1.96 -53.81
CA GLN A 169 -28.39 -1.08 -54.44
C GLN A 169 -28.20 -1.00 -55.95
N ARG A 170 -26.95 -0.88 -56.42
CA ARG A 170 -26.63 -0.86 -57.85
C ARG A 170 -26.99 -2.17 -58.54
N LEU A 171 -26.73 -3.30 -57.88
CA LEU A 171 -27.04 -4.63 -58.38
C LEU A 171 -28.55 -4.87 -58.43
N SER A 172 -29.30 -4.36 -57.44
CA SER A 172 -30.77 -4.38 -57.46
C SER A 172 -31.32 -3.60 -58.65
N LYS A 173 -30.82 -2.38 -58.90
CA LYS A 173 -31.22 -1.58 -60.07
C LYS A 173 -30.94 -2.31 -61.38
N GLN A 174 -29.75 -2.88 -61.53
CA GLN A 174 -29.39 -3.66 -62.72
C GLN A 174 -30.28 -4.90 -62.91
N ARG A 175 -30.66 -5.58 -61.82
CA ARG A 175 -31.61 -6.71 -61.90
C ARG A 175 -32.99 -6.27 -62.37
N GLU A 176 -33.48 -5.13 -61.88
CA GLU A 176 -34.78 -4.58 -62.28
C GLU A 176 -34.77 -4.15 -63.76
N GLU A 177 -33.71 -3.48 -64.20
CA GLU A 177 -33.48 -3.14 -65.62
C GLU A 177 -33.44 -4.40 -66.49
N ALA A 178 -32.70 -5.43 -66.08
CA ALA A 178 -32.62 -6.71 -66.79
C ALA A 178 -33.98 -7.41 -66.87
N ALA A 179 -34.76 -7.43 -65.78
CA ALA A 179 -36.12 -7.99 -65.78
C ALA A 179 -37.06 -7.21 -66.70
N GLN A 180 -36.94 -5.88 -66.74
CA GLN A 180 -37.73 -5.04 -67.64
C GLN A 180 -37.38 -5.32 -69.11
N LEU A 181 -36.09 -5.45 -69.43
CA LEU A 181 -35.62 -5.81 -70.76
C LEU A 181 -36.09 -7.21 -71.18
N GLN A 182 -35.99 -8.21 -70.28
CA GLN A 182 -36.51 -9.55 -70.54
C GLN A 182 -38.01 -9.54 -70.82
N ARG A 183 -38.79 -8.76 -70.05
CA ARG A 183 -40.24 -8.63 -70.27
C ARG A 183 -40.54 -7.99 -71.63
N LYS A 184 -39.84 -6.92 -72.01
CA LYS A 184 -39.98 -6.29 -73.34
C LYS A 184 -39.66 -7.30 -74.45
N LEU A 185 -38.55 -8.01 -74.31
CA LEU A 185 -38.09 -8.99 -75.28
C LEU A 185 -39.10 -10.15 -75.44
N TYR A 186 -39.69 -10.63 -74.35
CA TYR A 186 -40.79 -11.61 -74.38
C TYR A 186 -42.00 -11.11 -75.18
N PHE A 187 -42.45 -9.87 -74.94
CA PHE A 187 -43.58 -9.32 -75.68
C PHE A 187 -43.27 -9.12 -77.16
N THR A 188 -42.06 -8.65 -77.50
CA THR A 188 -41.61 -8.51 -78.88
C THR A 188 -41.54 -9.87 -79.59
N ILE A 189 -40.97 -10.89 -78.94
CA ILE A 189 -40.94 -12.27 -79.47
C ILE A 189 -42.36 -12.77 -79.71
N LYS A 190 -43.25 -12.66 -78.73
CA LYS A 190 -44.64 -13.15 -78.85
C LYS A 190 -45.41 -12.44 -79.97
N GLU A 191 -45.17 -11.15 -80.17
CA GLU A 191 -45.79 -10.41 -81.27
C GLU A 191 -45.19 -10.80 -82.63
N GLU A 192 -43.87 -11.00 -82.72
CA GLU A 192 -43.22 -11.55 -83.91
C GLU A 192 -43.70 -12.98 -84.22
N GLU A 193 -43.86 -13.85 -83.22
CA GLU A 193 -44.44 -15.19 -83.38
C GLU A 193 -45.87 -15.11 -83.92
N ARG A 194 -46.71 -14.18 -83.44
CA ARG A 194 -48.04 -13.94 -84.01
C ARG A 194 -47.99 -13.38 -85.43
N ARG A 195 -47.03 -12.51 -85.73
CA ARG A 195 -46.81 -11.97 -87.08
C ARG A 195 -46.39 -13.09 -88.04
N LEU A 196 -45.46 -13.94 -87.62
CA LEU A 196 -45.02 -15.12 -88.35
C LEU A 196 -46.17 -16.12 -88.51
N ALA A 197 -46.95 -16.42 -87.48
CA ALA A 197 -48.11 -17.32 -87.59
C ALA A 197 -49.14 -16.78 -88.60
N ARG A 198 -49.43 -15.48 -88.60
CA ARG A 198 -50.29 -14.84 -89.62
C ARG A 198 -49.69 -14.96 -91.02
N GLN A 199 -48.38 -14.73 -91.16
CA GLN A 199 -47.67 -14.85 -92.43
C GLN A 199 -47.66 -16.29 -92.93
N SER A 200 -47.40 -17.28 -92.07
CA SER A 200 -47.43 -18.71 -92.36
C SER A 200 -48.85 -19.18 -92.72
N GLN A 201 -49.90 -18.70 -92.04
CA GLN A 201 -51.29 -19.00 -92.43
C GLN A 201 -51.63 -18.41 -93.80
N THR A 202 -51.18 -17.18 -94.07
CA THR A 202 -51.37 -16.54 -95.38
C THR A 202 -50.60 -17.30 -96.46
N PHE A 203 -49.36 -17.70 -96.17
CA PHE A 203 -48.52 -18.51 -97.05
C PHE A 203 -49.14 -19.89 -97.27
N GLN A 204 -49.66 -20.54 -96.24
CA GLN A 204 -50.35 -21.83 -96.34
C GLN A 204 -51.65 -21.72 -97.15
N HIS A 205 -52.40 -20.62 -97.06
CA HIS A 205 -53.53 -20.35 -97.94
C HIS A 205 -53.11 -20.14 -99.40
N ILE A 206 -51.95 -19.50 -99.64
CA ILE A 206 -51.36 -19.36 -100.97
C ILE A 206 -50.88 -20.72 -101.49
N CYS A 207 -50.11 -21.47 -100.70
CA CYS A 207 -49.66 -22.82 -101.01
C CYS A 207 -50.84 -23.75 -101.25
N ASN A 208 -51.90 -23.74 -100.45
CA ASN A 208 -53.09 -24.57 -100.70
C ASN A 208 -53.84 -24.16 -102.00
N LYS A 209 -53.78 -22.89 -102.41
CA LYS A 209 -54.27 -22.44 -103.73
C LYS A 209 -53.35 -22.85 -104.87
N VAL A 210 -52.03 -22.88 -104.65
CA VAL A 210 -51.02 -23.28 -105.63
C VAL A 210 -50.93 -24.81 -105.73
N SER A 211 -51.19 -25.55 -104.65
CA SER A 211 -51.25 -27.02 -104.62
C SER A 211 -52.51 -27.59 -105.28
N GLN A 212 -53.54 -26.76 -105.50
CA GLN A 212 -54.63 -27.11 -106.42
C GLN A 212 -54.20 -27.02 -107.90
N GLN A 213 -52.98 -26.53 -108.17
CA GLN A 213 -52.31 -26.51 -109.47
C GLN A 213 -50.93 -27.19 -109.37
N ASN A 214 -50.85 -28.44 -108.87
CA ASN A 214 -49.58 -29.16 -108.79
C ASN A 214 -49.01 -29.47 -110.19
N SER A 215 -47.98 -28.73 -110.60
CA SER A 215 -47.07 -29.04 -111.70
C SER A 215 -45.81 -29.74 -111.15
N PRO A 216 -45.28 -30.80 -111.79
CA PRO A 216 -44.13 -31.57 -111.29
C PRO A 216 -42.83 -30.76 -111.18
N ALA A 217 -42.76 -29.56 -111.79
CA ALA A 217 -41.63 -28.65 -111.64
C ALA A 217 -41.58 -27.96 -110.26
N ASP A 218 -42.73 -27.70 -109.63
CA ASP A 218 -42.79 -27.01 -108.34
C ASP A 218 -42.32 -27.92 -107.19
N GLN A 219 -42.52 -29.24 -107.30
CA GLN A 219 -42.00 -30.20 -106.32
C GLN A 219 -40.46 -30.27 -106.34
N GLN A 220 -39.83 -30.19 -107.53
CA GLN A 220 -38.37 -30.12 -107.64
C GLN A 220 -37.79 -28.85 -107.00
N VAL A 221 -38.50 -27.73 -107.07
CA VAL A 221 -38.05 -26.48 -106.45
C VAL A 221 -38.14 -26.57 -104.91
N VAL A 222 -39.20 -27.17 -104.37
CA VAL A 222 -39.33 -27.38 -102.91
C VAL A 222 -38.24 -28.32 -102.39
N ASP A 223 -37.95 -29.42 -103.09
CA ASP A 223 -36.89 -30.35 -102.68
C ASP A 223 -35.48 -29.69 -102.71
N VAL A 224 -35.24 -28.76 -103.65
CA VAL A 224 -34.00 -27.97 -103.70
C VAL A 224 -33.94 -26.96 -102.55
N ILE A 225 -35.07 -26.32 -102.19
CA ILE A 225 -35.14 -25.41 -101.03
C ILE A 225 -34.83 -26.18 -99.75
N ASP A 226 -35.45 -27.35 -99.54
CA ASP A 226 -35.19 -28.20 -98.37
C ASP A 226 -33.71 -28.62 -98.30
N PHE A 227 -33.09 -28.94 -99.44
CA PHE A 227 -31.66 -29.25 -99.50
C PHE A 227 -30.79 -28.06 -99.05
N TYR A 228 -31.08 -26.84 -99.53
CA TYR A 228 -30.32 -25.65 -99.15
C TYR A 228 -30.60 -25.19 -97.72
N GLU A 229 -31.81 -25.36 -97.20
CA GLU A 229 -32.13 -25.10 -95.80
C GLU A 229 -31.38 -26.06 -94.87
N THR A 230 -31.29 -27.34 -95.24
CA THR A 230 -30.49 -28.34 -94.52
C THR A 230 -28.99 -28.01 -94.57
N LYS A 231 -28.50 -27.52 -95.72
CA LYS A 231 -27.10 -27.08 -95.85
C LYS A 231 -26.79 -25.83 -95.04
N MET A 232 -27.73 -24.90 -94.96
CA MET A 232 -27.58 -23.65 -94.22
C MET A 232 -27.65 -23.86 -92.70
N THR A 233 -28.49 -24.78 -92.23
CA THR A 233 -28.50 -25.20 -90.81
C THR A 233 -27.21 -25.91 -90.42
N GLN A 234 -26.65 -26.76 -91.28
CA GLN A 234 -25.32 -27.36 -91.06
C GLN A 234 -24.21 -26.30 -90.98
N LEU A 235 -24.21 -25.28 -91.86
CA LEU A 235 -23.23 -24.19 -91.82
C LEU A 235 -23.40 -23.28 -90.58
N LEU A 236 -24.63 -23.08 -90.12
CA LEU A 236 -24.91 -22.33 -88.89
C LEU A 236 -24.49 -23.09 -87.63
N ASP A 237 -24.61 -24.42 -87.61
CA ASP A 237 -24.07 -25.25 -86.53
C ASP A 237 -22.54 -25.33 -86.58
N GLU A 238 -21.91 -25.36 -87.76
CA GLU A 238 -20.45 -25.19 -87.89
C GLU A 238 -19.99 -23.82 -87.35
N LEU A 239 -20.70 -22.72 -87.66
CA LEU A 239 -20.40 -21.39 -87.11
C LEU A 239 -20.64 -21.28 -85.60
N ARG A 240 -21.64 -21.99 -85.07
CA ARG A 240 -21.92 -22.05 -83.62
C ARG A 240 -20.89 -22.91 -82.89
N SER A 241 -20.38 -23.95 -83.54
CA SER A 241 -19.28 -24.79 -83.05
C SER A 241 -17.91 -24.09 -83.13
N VAL A 242 -17.69 -23.24 -84.14
CA VAL A 242 -16.45 -22.44 -84.30
C VAL A 242 -16.40 -21.24 -83.35
N LYS A 243 -17.54 -20.78 -82.83
CA LYS A 243 -17.61 -19.70 -81.82
C LYS A 243 -17.37 -20.19 -80.38
N GLY A 244 -17.10 -21.48 -80.22
CA GLY A 244 -16.83 -22.16 -78.96
C GLY A 244 -15.36 -22.43 -78.67
N GLU A 245 -14.41 -21.61 -79.13
CA GLU A 245 -13.07 -21.51 -78.50
C GLU A 245 -12.45 -20.10 -78.64
N PRO A 246 -11.65 -19.63 -77.65
CA PRO A 246 -11.26 -18.24 -77.50
C PRO A 246 -9.87 -17.96 -78.09
N GLY A 247 -9.82 -17.10 -79.10
CA GLY A 247 -8.56 -16.66 -79.71
C GLY A 247 -8.67 -15.27 -80.32
N GLY A 248 -9.15 -14.30 -79.54
CA GLY A 248 -9.09 -12.91 -79.92
C GLY A 248 -7.66 -12.40 -79.86
N ASN A 249 -7.09 -11.97 -80.98
CA ASN A 249 -6.11 -10.91 -80.99
C ASN A 249 -5.87 -10.31 -82.38
N HIS A 250 -5.68 -8.98 -82.38
CA HIS A 250 -5.10 -8.13 -83.44
C HIS A 250 -6.08 -7.83 -84.61
N VAL A 251 -6.38 -6.59 -85.04
CA VAL A 251 -5.62 -5.32 -85.03
C VAL A 251 -6.57 -4.11 -85.22
N ALA A 252 -6.33 -3.06 -84.43
CA ALA A 252 -6.43 -1.62 -84.76
C ALA A 252 -7.78 -0.89 -84.77
N HIS A 253 -7.87 0.19 -83.99
CA HIS A 253 -7.31 1.47 -84.44
C HIS A 253 -7.07 2.43 -83.27
N GLN A 254 -5.94 3.12 -83.35
CA GLN A 254 -5.60 4.28 -82.54
C GLN A 254 -6.59 5.44 -82.81
N THR A 255 -6.73 6.31 -81.80
CA THR A 255 -6.98 7.77 -81.90
C THR A 255 -8.35 8.28 -81.43
N ARG A 256 -8.44 8.64 -80.14
CA ARG A 256 -8.99 9.91 -79.56
C ARG A 256 -9.14 9.74 -78.03
N ILE A 257 -8.14 10.13 -77.24
CA ILE A 257 -8.00 11.44 -76.58
C ILE A 257 -9.13 11.75 -75.56
N LYS A 258 -8.71 11.77 -74.28
CA LYS A 258 -9.20 12.54 -73.12
C LYS A 258 -10.60 12.23 -72.56
N LYS A 259 -10.63 11.39 -71.52
CA LYS A 259 -11.13 11.72 -70.16
C LYS A 259 -11.19 10.46 -69.29
N ALA A 260 -10.25 10.35 -68.35
CA ALA A 260 -10.37 9.72 -67.03
C ALA A 260 -8.95 9.37 -66.54
N SER A 261 -8.32 10.32 -65.87
CA SER A 261 -7.21 10.01 -64.97
C SER A 261 -7.74 9.24 -63.76
N SER A 262 -6.84 8.48 -63.15
CA SER A 262 -6.97 7.71 -61.91
C SER A 262 -7.90 6.50 -62.00
N ASN A 263 -7.29 5.34 -62.24
CA ASN A 263 -7.47 4.12 -61.45
C ASN A 263 -6.50 3.10 -62.06
N VAL A 264 -5.24 3.16 -61.63
CA VAL A 264 -4.24 2.17 -62.00
C VAL A 264 -4.57 0.90 -61.23
N THR A 265 -5.23 -0.04 -61.89
CA THR A 265 -5.20 -1.45 -61.49
C THR A 265 -3.74 -1.83 -61.25
N PRO A 266 -3.36 -2.34 -60.07
CA PRO A 266 -1.96 -2.57 -59.75
C PRO A 266 -1.39 -3.58 -60.75
N SER A 267 -0.32 -3.18 -61.44
CA SER A 267 0.45 -4.04 -62.34
C SER A 267 0.77 -5.36 -61.63
N PHE A 268 0.74 -6.48 -62.36
CA PHE A 268 1.04 -7.83 -61.84
C PHE A 268 2.33 -7.87 -60.99
N LYS A 269 3.31 -7.02 -61.34
CA LYS A 269 4.54 -6.82 -60.58
C LYS A 269 4.33 -6.25 -59.17
N THR A 270 3.39 -5.33 -58.99
CA THR A 270 3.01 -4.76 -57.68
C THR A 270 2.30 -5.79 -56.82
N ILE A 271 1.41 -6.60 -57.42
CA ILE A 271 0.72 -7.70 -56.73
C ILE A 271 1.73 -8.76 -56.27
N LEU A 272 2.64 -9.19 -57.16
CA LEU A 272 3.70 -10.14 -56.80
C LEU A 272 4.60 -9.61 -55.68
N LYS A 273 4.98 -8.33 -55.72
CA LYS A 273 5.79 -7.73 -54.67
C LYS A 273 5.06 -7.69 -53.33
N ALA A 274 3.76 -7.33 -53.32
CA ALA A 274 2.93 -7.37 -52.13
C ALA A 274 2.78 -8.80 -51.56
N TYR A 275 2.61 -9.81 -52.43
CA TYR A 275 2.58 -11.22 -52.02
C TYR A 275 3.92 -11.69 -51.44
N GLN A 276 5.05 -11.27 -52.03
CA GLN A 276 6.38 -11.60 -51.53
C GLN A 276 6.66 -10.94 -50.16
N GLU A 277 6.22 -9.70 -49.98
CA GLU A 277 6.33 -8.96 -48.72
C GLU A 277 5.41 -9.54 -47.64
N GLN A 278 4.21 -9.97 -48.02
CA GLN A 278 3.29 -10.73 -47.16
C GLN A 278 3.87 -12.09 -46.76
N GLN A 279 4.54 -12.82 -47.67
CA GLN A 279 5.23 -14.07 -47.32
C GLN A 279 6.37 -13.83 -46.34
N LYS A 280 7.15 -12.75 -46.51
CA LYS A 280 8.21 -12.39 -45.57
C LYS A 280 7.66 -12.03 -44.19
N GLY A 281 6.57 -11.26 -44.13
CA GLY A 281 5.89 -10.91 -42.88
C GLY A 281 5.24 -12.12 -42.19
N ASN A 282 4.65 -13.03 -42.96
CA ASN A 282 4.11 -14.29 -42.44
C ASN A 282 5.23 -15.17 -41.89
N LYS A 283 6.39 -15.23 -42.56
CA LYS A 283 7.54 -15.99 -42.09
C LYS A 283 8.06 -15.47 -40.74
N SER A 284 8.23 -14.15 -40.59
CA SER A 284 8.63 -13.57 -39.30
C SER A 284 7.59 -13.80 -38.20
N ARG A 285 6.30 -13.76 -38.53
CA ARG A 285 5.22 -14.04 -37.57
C ARG A 285 5.22 -15.50 -37.13
N ILE A 286 5.50 -16.43 -38.03
CA ILE A 286 5.67 -17.86 -37.69
C ILE A 286 6.87 -18.05 -36.78
N GLU A 287 8.00 -17.41 -37.06
CA GLU A 287 9.21 -17.47 -36.21
C GLU A 287 8.98 -16.86 -34.82
N GLU A 288 8.19 -15.79 -34.72
CA GLU A 288 7.77 -15.22 -33.44
C GLU A 288 6.85 -16.17 -32.65
N LEU A 289 5.81 -16.71 -33.30
CA LEU A 289 4.93 -17.70 -32.69
C LEU A 289 5.69 -18.96 -32.25
N GLN A 290 6.69 -19.40 -33.00
CA GLN A 290 7.56 -20.52 -32.61
C GLN A 290 8.36 -20.20 -31.35
N ARG A 291 8.90 -18.98 -31.22
CA ARG A 291 9.60 -18.53 -30.00
C ARG A 291 8.66 -18.48 -28.80
N ASP A 292 7.42 -18.02 -29.00
CA ASP A 292 6.43 -17.97 -27.93
C ASP A 292 5.95 -19.37 -27.52
N VAL A 293 5.80 -20.30 -28.46
CA VAL A 293 5.50 -21.71 -28.16
C VAL A 293 6.63 -22.33 -27.34
N GLU A 294 7.90 -22.09 -27.69
CA GLU A 294 9.04 -22.60 -26.92
C GLU A 294 9.10 -21.99 -25.52
N ARG A 295 8.82 -20.68 -25.40
CA ARG A 295 8.70 -19.99 -24.10
C ARG A 295 7.58 -20.60 -23.24
N LEU A 296 6.39 -20.77 -23.80
CA LEU A 296 5.25 -21.36 -23.11
C LEU A 296 5.53 -22.81 -22.70
N LYS A 297 6.29 -23.55 -23.51
CA LYS A 297 6.74 -24.91 -23.17
C LYS A 297 7.70 -24.89 -21.98
N GLN A 298 8.66 -23.97 -21.95
CA GLN A 298 9.55 -23.78 -20.79
C GLN A 298 8.78 -23.34 -19.52
N GLU A 299 7.77 -22.48 -19.67
CA GLU A 299 6.87 -22.11 -18.56
C GLU A 299 6.01 -23.29 -18.08
N LEU A 300 5.62 -24.20 -18.98
CA LEU A 300 4.87 -25.40 -18.62
C LEU A 300 5.74 -26.42 -17.87
N GLU A 301 7.01 -26.58 -18.27
CA GLU A 301 7.99 -27.47 -17.61
C GLU A 301 8.44 -26.94 -16.24
N THR A 302 8.46 -25.62 -16.05
CA THR A 302 8.78 -24.99 -14.75
C THR A 302 7.57 -24.90 -13.81
N ARG A 303 6.38 -25.31 -14.26
CA ARG A 303 5.17 -25.25 -13.44
C ARG A 303 5.15 -26.42 -12.46
N PRO A 304 4.85 -26.18 -11.16
CA PRO A 304 4.73 -27.25 -10.19
C PRO A 304 3.69 -28.27 -10.65
N THR A 305 4.05 -29.56 -10.65
CA THR A 305 3.17 -30.60 -11.20
C THR A 305 1.87 -30.68 -10.37
N LEU A 306 0.76 -31.15 -10.98
CA LEU A 306 -0.52 -31.30 -10.24
C LEU A 306 -0.36 -32.20 -9.00
N LYS A 307 0.60 -33.13 -9.02
CA LYS A 307 0.98 -33.96 -7.87
C LYS A 307 1.66 -33.13 -6.77
N GLU A 308 2.58 -32.24 -7.10
CA GLU A 308 3.20 -31.30 -6.15
C GLU A 308 2.20 -30.29 -5.61
N VAL A 309 1.33 -29.71 -6.45
CA VAL A 309 0.28 -28.80 -5.98
C VAL A 309 -0.70 -29.54 -5.06
N LYS A 310 -1.06 -30.79 -5.38
CA LYS A 310 -1.87 -31.63 -4.48
C LYS A 310 -1.12 -31.98 -3.19
N PHE A 311 0.18 -32.23 -3.27
CA PHE A 311 1.03 -32.49 -2.10
C PHE A 311 1.12 -31.25 -1.20
N TYR A 312 1.41 -30.07 -1.75
CA TYR A 312 1.46 -28.82 -1.01
C TYR A 312 0.08 -28.42 -0.49
N LYS A 313 -1.00 -28.63 -1.25
CA LYS A 313 -2.38 -28.44 -0.78
C LYS A 313 -2.76 -29.40 0.34
N HIS A 314 -2.32 -30.65 0.26
CA HIS A 314 -2.55 -31.63 1.33
C HIS A 314 -1.72 -31.31 2.57
N LYS A 315 -0.47 -30.87 2.39
CA LYS A 315 0.40 -30.39 3.47
C LYS A 315 -0.18 -29.13 4.11
N LEU A 316 -0.71 -28.19 3.33
CA LEU A 316 -1.40 -26.99 3.80
C LEU A 316 -2.66 -27.36 4.56
N ARG A 317 -3.51 -28.23 4.01
CA ARG A 317 -4.70 -28.75 4.72
C ARG A 317 -4.34 -29.50 5.99
N ARG A 318 -3.21 -30.21 6.02
CA ARG A 318 -2.76 -30.93 7.22
C ARG A 318 -2.23 -29.96 8.28
N LEU A 319 -1.56 -28.88 7.87
CA LEU A 319 -1.13 -27.80 8.77
C LEU A 319 -2.33 -26.97 9.27
N GLU A 320 -3.28 -26.65 8.39
CA GLU A 320 -4.54 -25.98 8.72
C GLU A 320 -5.41 -26.86 9.62
N ALA A 321 -5.47 -28.17 9.36
CA ALA A 321 -6.12 -29.13 10.24
C ALA A 321 -5.41 -29.19 11.58
N LEU A 322 -4.08 -29.31 11.65
CA LEU A 322 -3.35 -29.26 12.91
C LEU A 322 -3.60 -27.96 13.69
N ASN A 323 -3.70 -26.82 13.00
CA ASN A 323 -4.02 -25.52 13.61
C ASN A 323 -5.49 -25.42 14.08
N ALA A 324 -6.42 -26.04 13.35
CA ALA A 324 -7.83 -26.10 13.72
C ALA A 324 -8.10 -27.08 14.88
N HIS A 325 -7.44 -28.24 14.88
CA HIS A 325 -7.57 -29.27 15.91
C HIS A 325 -6.85 -28.89 17.21
N SER A 326 -5.79 -28.06 17.14
CA SER A 326 -5.15 -27.45 18.33
C SER A 326 -6.08 -26.51 19.09
N ASN A 327 -7.17 -26.03 18.48
CA ASN A 327 -8.13 -25.11 19.10
C ASN A 327 -9.50 -25.76 19.40
N THR A 328 -9.74 -27.03 19.06
CA THR A 328 -11.08 -27.66 19.20
C THR A 328 -11.12 -29.10 19.70
N ARG A 329 -10.01 -29.72 20.11
CA ARG A 329 -10.03 -31.09 20.69
C ARG A 329 -9.39 -31.17 22.08
N LEU A 330 -10.10 -30.61 23.05
CA LEU A 330 -10.05 -31.02 24.45
C LEU A 330 -11.49 -31.04 24.96
N HIS A 331 -12.31 -31.95 24.42
CA HIS A 331 -13.45 -32.52 25.15
C HIS A 331 -14.12 -33.64 24.33
N LYS A 332 -14.28 -34.79 25.02
CA LYS A 332 -15.06 -35.99 24.67
C LYS A 332 -14.35 -37.03 23.80
N GLU A 333 -13.64 -37.92 24.47
CA GLU A 333 -13.64 -39.34 24.11
C GLU A 333 -14.65 -40.05 25.02
N ASP A 334 -15.71 -40.56 24.40
CA ASP A 334 -16.43 -41.76 24.83
C ASP A 334 -17.35 -42.17 23.66
N ASN A 335 -16.96 -43.21 22.94
CA ASN A 335 -17.79 -44.40 22.79
C ASN A 335 -17.11 -45.48 21.94
N GLU A 336 -17.20 -46.68 22.48
CA GLU A 336 -16.73 -47.96 22.00
C GLU A 336 -17.19 -48.32 20.59
N THR A 337 -16.39 -49.13 19.91
CA THR A 337 -16.87 -50.15 18.97
C THR A 337 -15.81 -51.22 18.84
N ASP A 338 -16.10 -52.46 19.22
CA ASP A 338 -15.25 -53.65 19.12
C ASP A 338 -14.47 -53.79 17.80
N ILE A 339 -13.15 -53.88 17.90
CA ILE A 339 -12.28 -54.45 16.86
C ILE A 339 -11.17 -55.24 17.55
N SER A 340 -11.13 -56.55 17.31
CA SER A 340 -10.09 -57.55 17.61
C SER A 340 -8.85 -57.05 18.37
N GLU A 341 -8.73 -57.44 19.64
CA GLU A 341 -7.67 -57.06 20.60
C GLU A 341 -6.22 -57.11 20.07
N PRO A 342 -5.76 -58.10 19.28
CA PRO A 342 -4.35 -58.15 18.87
C PRO A 342 -3.98 -57.09 17.83
N ALA A 343 -4.95 -56.65 16.99
CA ALA A 343 -4.72 -55.62 16.00
C ALA A 343 -4.72 -54.21 16.64
N ARG A 344 -5.54 -54.03 17.68
CA ARG A 344 -5.54 -52.81 18.50
C ARG A 344 -4.25 -52.68 19.29
N GLU A 345 -3.82 -53.72 19.97
CA GLU A 345 -2.56 -53.72 20.72
C GLU A 345 -1.36 -53.45 19.81
N ALA A 346 -1.28 -54.08 18.64
CA ALA A 346 -0.22 -53.79 17.68
C ALA A 346 -0.25 -52.33 17.18
N SER A 347 -1.44 -51.77 16.94
CA SER A 347 -1.61 -50.37 16.53
C SER A 347 -1.28 -49.39 17.66
N LEU A 348 -1.64 -49.72 18.90
CA LEU A 348 -1.35 -48.93 20.09
C LEU A 348 0.14 -48.98 20.42
N CYS A 349 0.77 -50.15 20.35
CA CYS A 349 2.22 -50.29 20.49
C CYS A 349 2.97 -49.50 19.42
N ALA A 350 2.52 -49.52 18.17
CA ALA A 350 3.10 -48.68 17.12
C ALA A 350 2.89 -47.18 17.39
N HIS A 351 1.72 -46.80 17.90
CA HIS A 351 1.41 -45.42 18.26
C HIS A 351 2.27 -44.91 19.43
N TYR A 352 2.38 -45.69 20.51
CA TYR A 352 3.24 -45.38 21.65
C TYR A 352 4.73 -45.38 21.26
N HIS A 353 5.17 -46.29 20.39
CA HIS A 353 6.53 -46.29 19.89
C HIS A 353 6.83 -45.04 19.05
N ASN A 354 5.89 -44.61 18.20
CA ASN A 354 6.03 -43.37 17.44
C ASN A 354 6.03 -42.14 18.36
N LEU A 355 5.16 -42.10 19.37
CA LEU A 355 5.11 -41.02 20.36
C LEU A 355 6.42 -40.94 21.15
N LEU A 356 6.96 -42.08 21.59
CA LEU A 356 8.25 -42.13 22.30
C LEU A 356 9.42 -41.68 21.40
N ASN A 357 9.37 -41.99 20.10
CA ASN A 357 10.33 -41.48 19.12
C ASN A 357 10.22 -39.96 18.92
N GLU A 358 9.00 -39.41 18.86
CA GLU A 358 8.77 -37.97 18.78
C GLU A 358 9.28 -37.24 20.04
N ILE A 359 8.97 -37.78 21.23
CA ILE A 359 9.47 -37.24 22.50
C ILE A 359 11.01 -37.33 22.55
N SER A 360 11.59 -38.46 22.14
CA SER A 360 13.04 -38.63 22.05
C SER A 360 13.66 -37.60 21.11
N ALA A 361 13.03 -37.30 19.98
CA ALA A 361 13.51 -36.29 19.04
C ALA A 361 13.50 -34.88 19.66
N VAL A 362 12.49 -34.55 20.48
CA VAL A 362 12.43 -33.26 21.21
C VAL A 362 13.52 -33.17 22.27
N VAL A 363 13.74 -34.23 23.06
CA VAL A 363 14.78 -34.27 24.10
C VAL A 363 16.20 -34.25 23.52
N THR A 364 16.43 -34.92 22.40
CA THR A 364 17.76 -35.02 21.76
C THR A 364 18.05 -33.89 20.76
N ASN A 365 17.11 -32.98 20.52
CA ASN A 365 17.28 -31.87 19.60
C ASN A 365 18.39 -30.91 20.10
N PRO A 366 19.47 -30.70 19.32
CA PRO A 366 20.59 -29.83 19.71
C PRO A 366 20.22 -28.35 19.85
N SER A 367 19.02 -27.94 19.44
CA SER A 367 18.51 -26.56 19.52
C SER A 367 17.53 -26.32 20.68
N ALA A 368 17.26 -27.31 21.54
CA ALA A 368 16.34 -27.13 22.66
C ALA A 368 16.96 -26.27 23.79
N PRO A 369 16.21 -25.39 24.47
CA PRO A 369 16.78 -24.28 25.25
C PRO A 369 17.42 -24.68 26.58
N PHE A 370 17.34 -25.95 26.97
CA PHE A 370 17.91 -26.42 28.24
C PHE A 370 18.74 -27.66 27.99
N ARG A 371 20.01 -27.60 28.41
CA ARG A 371 20.93 -28.75 28.46
C ARG A 371 20.44 -29.77 29.47
N LEU A 372 19.40 -30.51 29.11
CA LEU A 372 18.94 -31.66 29.87
C LEU A 372 20.02 -32.74 29.74
N HIS A 373 20.74 -32.91 30.85
CA HIS A 373 21.62 -34.02 31.20
C HIS A 373 22.12 -34.88 30.03
N ARG A 374 23.20 -34.44 29.38
CA ARG A 374 23.87 -35.19 28.32
C ARG A 374 24.53 -36.45 28.89
N GLN A 375 23.76 -37.53 29.06
CA GLN A 375 24.34 -38.87 29.12
C GLN A 375 24.50 -39.42 27.70
N LYS A 376 25.69 -39.96 27.45
CA LYS A 376 26.16 -40.48 26.16
C LYS A 376 25.24 -41.64 25.70
N PRO A 377 24.82 -41.72 24.43
CA PRO A 377 23.90 -42.77 24.00
C PRO A 377 24.61 -44.13 23.94
N PRO A 378 24.08 -45.21 24.55
CA PRO A 378 24.36 -46.55 24.08
C PRO A 378 23.46 -46.88 22.87
N SER A 379 23.84 -47.94 22.17
CA SER A 379 23.39 -48.30 20.84
C SER A 379 21.98 -48.91 20.78
N VAL A 380 21.18 -48.37 19.87
CA VAL A 380 20.03 -48.94 19.12
C VAL A 380 19.38 -50.19 19.71
N GLY A 381 18.25 -49.98 20.38
CA GLY A 381 17.27 -51.00 20.74
C GLY A 381 16.41 -50.53 21.92
N LEU A 382 15.16 -51.02 22.00
CA LEU A 382 14.09 -50.73 22.99
C LEU A 382 14.47 -50.25 24.43
N ALA A 383 15.68 -50.49 24.91
CA ALA A 383 16.28 -49.88 26.10
C ALA A 383 16.54 -48.36 26.00
N ASP A 384 16.55 -47.77 24.79
CA ASP A 384 16.84 -46.35 24.55
C ASP A 384 15.85 -45.39 25.24
N PHE A 385 14.59 -45.81 25.42
CA PHE A 385 13.55 -44.97 26.04
C PHE A 385 13.58 -44.94 27.57
N GLN A 386 14.36 -45.80 28.24
CA GLN A 386 14.46 -45.78 29.71
C GLN A 386 15.05 -44.46 30.24
N THR A 387 15.85 -43.78 29.41
CA THR A 387 16.41 -42.46 29.72
C THR A 387 15.38 -41.32 29.63
N LEU A 388 14.25 -41.54 28.95
CA LEU A 388 13.18 -40.55 28.83
C LEU A 388 12.32 -40.45 30.08
N LEU A 389 12.07 -41.57 30.78
CA LEU A 389 11.15 -41.60 31.92
C LEU A 389 11.58 -40.63 33.05
N PRO A 390 12.85 -40.61 33.51
CA PRO A 390 13.29 -39.63 34.51
C PRO A 390 13.16 -38.18 34.00
N THR A 391 13.37 -37.95 32.71
CA THR A 391 13.25 -36.62 32.09
C THR A 391 11.79 -36.15 32.07
N LEU A 392 10.86 -37.04 31.73
CA LEU A 392 9.43 -36.78 31.76
C LEU A 392 8.90 -36.56 33.18
N GLU A 393 9.41 -37.29 34.16
CA GLU A 393 9.10 -37.06 35.58
C GLU A 393 9.56 -35.67 36.04
N VAL A 394 10.78 -35.25 35.65
CA VAL A 394 11.27 -33.90 35.94
C VAL A 394 10.42 -32.84 35.25
N TRP A 395 10.04 -33.02 33.99
CA TRP A 395 9.15 -32.07 33.29
C TRP A 395 7.78 -31.99 33.94
N ALA A 396 7.21 -33.12 34.36
CA ALA A 396 5.94 -33.14 35.07
C ALA A 396 6.03 -32.39 36.41
N GLN A 397 7.12 -32.58 37.15
CA GLN A 397 7.39 -31.83 38.39
C GLN A 397 7.58 -30.33 38.11
N GLN A 398 8.34 -29.96 37.10
CA GLN A 398 8.53 -28.56 36.70
C GLN A 398 7.21 -27.90 36.30
N LEU A 399 6.37 -28.60 35.54
CA LEU A 399 5.05 -28.12 35.15
C LEU A 399 4.12 -27.95 36.36
N HIS A 400 4.25 -28.80 37.39
CA HIS A 400 3.55 -28.61 38.65
C HIS A 400 4.05 -27.39 39.42
N LEU A 401 5.37 -27.23 39.57
CA LEU A 401 5.99 -26.08 40.23
C LEU A 401 5.66 -24.77 39.52
N LEU A 402 5.50 -24.77 38.20
CA LEU A 402 5.08 -23.62 37.42
C LEU A 402 3.69 -23.14 37.82
N LYS A 403 2.75 -24.07 38.04
CA LYS A 403 1.39 -23.73 38.52
C LYS A 403 1.44 -23.09 39.92
N ASP A 404 2.31 -23.59 40.78
CA ASP A 404 2.47 -23.02 42.13
C ASP A 404 3.16 -21.65 42.11
N LEU A 405 4.13 -21.45 41.21
CA LEU A 405 4.73 -20.15 40.96
C LEU A 405 3.68 -19.14 40.48
N GLN A 406 2.82 -19.52 39.54
CA GLN A 406 1.72 -18.67 39.07
C GLN A 406 0.81 -18.21 40.20
N LYS A 407 0.40 -19.16 41.08
CA LYS A 407 -0.42 -18.84 42.26
C LYS A 407 0.30 -17.89 43.21
N GLY A 408 1.60 -18.12 43.43
CA GLY A 408 2.46 -17.25 44.24
C GLY A 408 2.56 -15.84 43.66
N LEU A 409 2.75 -15.73 42.34
CA LEU A 409 2.85 -14.47 41.62
C LEU A 409 1.54 -13.69 41.68
N ASN A 410 0.40 -14.34 41.42
CA ASN A 410 -0.92 -13.71 41.54
C ASN A 410 -1.19 -13.20 42.96
N LYS A 411 -0.76 -13.95 43.99
CA LYS A 411 -0.86 -13.52 45.39
C LYS A 411 0.06 -12.33 45.70
N LEU A 412 1.23 -12.28 45.10
CA LEU A 412 2.17 -11.16 45.22
C LEU A 412 1.62 -9.90 44.53
N THR A 413 1.11 -10.02 43.30
CA THR A 413 0.44 -8.94 42.57
C THR A 413 -0.71 -8.35 43.39
N GLY A 414 -1.59 -9.20 43.93
CA GLY A 414 -2.69 -8.74 44.78
C GLY A 414 -2.26 -7.98 46.04
N ARG A 415 -1.02 -8.21 46.54
CA ARG A 415 -0.44 -7.45 47.67
C ARG A 415 0.20 -6.14 47.24
N LEU A 416 0.89 -6.13 46.10
CA LEU A 416 1.65 -4.96 45.62
C LEU A 416 0.79 -3.95 44.84
N THR A 417 -0.28 -4.40 44.18
CA THR A 417 -1.15 -3.54 43.36
C THR A 417 -2.65 -3.70 43.70
N PRO A 418 -3.11 -3.35 44.92
CA PRO A 418 -4.50 -3.53 45.36
C PRO A 418 -5.54 -2.66 44.63
N TRP A 419 -5.10 -1.75 43.76
CA TRP A 419 -5.95 -0.82 43.00
C TRP A 419 -6.26 -1.32 41.58
N GLN A 420 -5.55 -2.34 41.08
CA GLN A 420 -5.92 -2.98 39.83
C GLN A 420 -7.17 -3.83 40.08
N PRO A 421 -8.22 -3.72 39.23
CA PRO A 421 -9.31 -4.68 39.28
C PRO A 421 -8.70 -6.05 39.00
N SER A 422 -8.80 -6.98 39.95
CA SER A 422 -8.50 -8.38 39.68
C SER A 422 -9.25 -8.76 38.41
N GLY A 423 -8.49 -9.11 37.36
CA GLY A 423 -9.03 -9.31 36.02
C GLY A 423 -10.29 -10.16 36.07
N VAL A 424 -11.37 -9.58 35.57
CA VAL A 424 -12.60 -10.28 35.23
C VAL A 424 -12.21 -11.48 34.36
N GLY A 425 -12.47 -12.67 34.86
CA GLY A 425 -12.25 -13.93 34.14
C GLY A 425 -11.29 -14.87 34.84
N HIS A 426 -11.70 -15.43 35.98
CA HIS A 426 -11.35 -16.81 36.28
C HIS A 426 -11.98 -17.69 35.19
N ILE A 427 -11.29 -17.81 34.05
CA ILE A 427 -11.45 -18.98 33.19
C ILE A 427 -10.58 -20.04 33.87
N ASP A 428 -11.25 -20.97 34.54
CA ASP A 428 -10.62 -22.19 35.03
C ASP A 428 -9.80 -22.83 33.91
N ALA A 429 -8.56 -23.21 34.27
CA ALA A 429 -7.68 -24.21 33.63
C ALA A 429 -7.73 -24.29 32.09
N GLU A 430 -6.62 -24.07 31.38
CA GLU A 430 -5.75 -25.24 31.17
C GLU A 430 -4.29 -24.93 30.77
N VAL A 431 -3.95 -23.69 30.38
CA VAL A 431 -2.61 -23.44 29.82
C VAL A 431 -1.90 -22.34 30.59
N VAL A 432 -1.02 -22.77 31.49
CA VAL A 432 -0.10 -21.90 32.21
C VAL A 432 1.06 -21.56 31.29
N LYS A 433 1.05 -20.37 30.70
CA LYS A 433 2.12 -19.89 29.83
C LYS A 433 3.19 -19.16 30.64
N VAL A 434 4.46 -19.45 30.33
CA VAL A 434 5.61 -18.82 31.00
C VAL A 434 5.71 -17.35 30.60
N GLU A 435 5.36 -17.04 29.35
CA GLU A 435 5.33 -15.68 28.80
C GLU A 435 4.39 -14.77 29.59
N ASP A 436 3.21 -15.28 29.98
CA ASP A 436 2.23 -14.53 30.78
C ASP A 436 2.75 -14.25 32.20
N MET A 437 3.51 -15.18 32.78
CA MET A 437 4.17 -14.95 34.08
C MET A 437 5.33 -13.98 33.98
N MET A 438 6.14 -14.06 32.93
CA MET A 438 7.22 -13.10 32.69
C MET A 438 6.66 -11.70 32.52
N LEU A 439 5.59 -11.55 31.71
CA LEU A 439 4.90 -10.27 31.56
C LEU A 439 4.32 -9.76 32.87
N LEU A 440 3.77 -10.64 33.72
CA LEU A 440 3.29 -10.26 35.04
C LEU A 440 4.44 -9.84 35.98
N VAL A 441 5.59 -10.52 35.94
CA VAL A 441 6.79 -10.13 36.68
C VAL A 441 7.32 -8.78 36.18
N ASP A 442 7.44 -8.59 34.87
CA ASP A 442 7.90 -7.33 34.26
C ASP A 442 6.95 -6.18 34.60
N THR A 443 5.64 -6.44 34.59
CA THR A 443 4.62 -5.47 35.03
C THR A 443 4.79 -5.11 36.51
N ILE A 444 5.06 -6.07 37.39
CA ILE A 444 5.34 -5.78 38.81
C ILE A 444 6.64 -4.97 38.92
N LEU A 445 7.68 -5.34 38.18
CA LEU A 445 8.99 -4.68 38.20
C LEU A 445 8.89 -3.24 37.69
N GLU A 446 8.21 -2.95 36.59
CA GLU A 446 7.96 -1.60 36.07
C GLU A 446 7.16 -0.73 37.06
N ASN A 447 6.15 -1.32 37.70
CA ASN A 447 5.37 -0.61 38.73
C ASN A 447 6.18 -0.31 39.99
N THR A 448 7.23 -1.09 40.29
CA THR A 448 8.14 -0.84 41.43
C THR A 448 9.38 0.00 41.07
N SER A 449 9.81 0.01 39.81
CA SER A 449 11.02 0.71 39.36
C SER A 449 10.80 2.20 39.11
N THR A 450 9.56 2.62 38.89
CA THR A 450 9.19 4.03 38.71
C THR A 450 9.12 4.85 40.01
N ASP A 451 9.28 4.21 41.18
CA ASP A 451 9.07 4.85 42.50
C ASP A 451 10.31 4.80 43.42
N ASN A 452 11.50 5.05 42.88
CA ASN A 452 12.72 5.20 43.71
C ASN A 452 13.25 6.63 43.83
N GLU A 453 12.52 7.67 43.38
CA GLU A 453 12.98 9.06 43.59
C GLU A 453 12.00 10.02 44.25
N LYS A 454 10.73 9.68 44.50
CA LYS A 454 9.85 10.58 45.27
C LYS A 454 8.89 9.79 46.12
N VAL A 455 9.17 9.76 47.43
CA VAL A 455 8.15 9.53 48.47
C VAL A 455 7.11 10.66 48.37
N LEU A 456 6.26 10.62 47.35
CA LEU A 456 4.99 11.31 47.33
C LEU A 456 3.99 10.28 47.82
N ARG A 457 3.52 10.49 49.05
CA ARG A 457 2.23 9.95 49.51
C ARG A 457 1.27 9.97 48.32
N SER A 458 0.98 8.79 47.77
CA SER A 458 0.05 8.63 46.65
C SER A 458 -1.23 9.42 46.99
N PRO A 459 -1.74 10.28 46.09
CA PRO A 459 -2.92 11.10 46.36
C PRO A 459 -4.04 10.22 46.90
N THR A 460 -4.63 10.63 48.03
CA THR A 460 -5.73 9.90 48.67
C THR A 460 -6.83 9.62 47.65
N ARG A 461 -7.55 8.48 47.75
CA ARG A 461 -8.66 8.12 46.84
C ARG A 461 -9.64 9.28 46.60
N TYR A 462 -9.86 10.11 47.62
CA TYR A 462 -10.67 11.31 47.53
C TYR A 462 -10.14 12.33 46.52
N THR A 463 -8.83 12.64 46.55
CA THR A 463 -8.18 13.59 45.64
C THR A 463 -8.25 13.11 44.19
N LEU A 464 -8.03 11.81 43.95
CA LEU A 464 -8.16 11.21 42.62
C LEU A 464 -9.61 11.26 42.13
N ALA A 465 -10.59 10.96 42.99
CA ALA A 465 -12.01 11.08 42.65
C ALA A 465 -12.41 12.54 42.34
N SER A 466 -11.88 13.52 43.10
CA SER A 466 -12.09 14.94 42.81
C SER A 466 -11.47 15.38 41.48
N MET A 467 -10.27 14.89 41.15
CA MET A 467 -9.63 15.16 39.85
C MET A 467 -10.41 14.55 38.70
N VAL A 468 -10.85 13.30 38.82
CA VAL A 468 -11.70 12.63 37.81
C VAL A 468 -13.01 13.38 37.62
N SER A 469 -13.67 13.79 38.71
CA SER A 469 -14.90 14.58 38.64
C SER A 469 -14.69 15.95 37.99
N HIS A 470 -13.54 16.60 38.23
CA HIS A 470 -13.19 17.85 37.59
C HIS A 470 -13.03 17.70 36.07
N PHE A 471 -12.31 16.67 35.60
CA PHE A 471 -12.16 16.41 34.16
C PHE A 471 -13.47 16.00 33.48
N GLN A 472 -14.32 15.23 34.18
CA GLN A 472 -15.66 14.90 33.71
C GLN A 472 -16.53 16.15 33.51
N LYS A 473 -16.45 17.13 34.42
CA LYS A 473 -17.14 18.43 34.26
C LYS A 473 -16.50 19.31 33.20
N LEU A 474 -15.17 19.37 33.13
CA LEU A 474 -14.46 20.24 32.17
C LEU A 474 -14.78 19.86 30.71
N PHE A 475 -14.91 18.56 30.45
CA PHE A 475 -15.19 18.02 29.12
C PHE A 475 -16.65 17.61 28.91
N ASP A 476 -17.55 17.85 29.87
CA ASP A 476 -18.97 17.43 29.83
C ASP A 476 -19.16 15.94 29.50
N VAL A 477 -18.48 15.06 30.24
CA VAL A 477 -18.56 13.61 30.06
C VAL A 477 -18.90 12.89 31.36
N THR A 478 -19.78 11.89 31.27
CA THR A 478 -20.26 11.11 32.43
C THR A 478 -19.26 10.05 32.89
N SER A 479 -18.23 9.73 32.10
CA SER A 479 -17.24 8.69 32.37
C SER A 479 -15.81 9.14 32.02
N LEU A 480 -14.81 8.67 32.76
CA LEU A 480 -13.39 8.96 32.49
C LEU A 480 -12.95 8.46 31.10
N SER A 481 -13.51 7.33 30.65
CA SER A 481 -13.30 6.81 29.29
C SER A 481 -13.80 7.75 28.20
N GLY A 482 -14.78 8.61 28.50
CA GLY A 482 -15.28 9.62 27.58
C GLY A 482 -14.40 10.87 27.47
N VAL A 483 -13.51 11.12 28.45
CA VAL A 483 -12.66 12.31 28.48
C VAL A 483 -11.69 12.34 27.29
N TYR A 484 -11.02 11.23 27.01
CA TYR A 484 -10.06 11.14 25.89
C TYR A 484 -10.71 11.34 24.51
N PRO A 485 -11.81 10.63 24.17
CA PRO A 485 -12.55 10.87 22.94
C PRO A 485 -13.01 12.32 22.80
N ARG A 486 -13.55 12.91 23.87
CA ARG A 486 -14.05 14.28 23.85
C ARG A 486 -12.93 15.31 23.72
N MET A 487 -11.80 15.08 24.37
CA MET A 487 -10.61 15.91 24.24
C MET A 487 -10.07 15.89 22.81
N ASN A 488 -9.97 14.71 22.18
CA ASN A 488 -9.57 14.58 20.78
C ASN A 488 -10.55 15.33 19.86
N GLU A 489 -11.85 15.21 20.09
CA GLU A 489 -12.86 15.94 19.32
C GLU A 489 -12.68 17.46 19.43
N VAL A 490 -12.39 17.98 20.64
CA VAL A 490 -12.09 19.40 20.85
C VAL A 490 -10.83 19.82 20.09
N TYR A 491 -9.76 19.02 20.11
CA TYR A 491 -8.54 19.31 19.35
C TYR A 491 -8.77 19.29 17.84
N THR A 492 -9.53 18.32 17.32
CA THR A 492 -9.88 18.25 15.91
C THR A 492 -10.72 19.47 15.50
N ARG A 493 -11.78 19.80 16.23
CA ARG A 493 -12.62 20.97 15.95
C ARG A 493 -11.86 22.29 16.06
N LEU A 494 -10.94 22.42 17.02
CA LEU A 494 -10.10 23.61 17.15
C LEU A 494 -9.13 23.73 15.97
N GLY A 495 -8.56 22.61 15.52
CA GLY A 495 -7.73 22.55 14.32
C GLY A 495 -8.50 22.96 13.07
N GLU A 496 -9.70 22.40 12.88
CA GLU A 496 -10.62 22.78 11.80
C GLU A 496 -10.97 24.26 11.85
N MET A 497 -11.37 24.80 13.01
CA MET A 497 -11.72 26.21 13.19
C MET A 497 -10.52 27.14 12.93
N THR A 498 -9.32 26.74 13.34
CA THR A 498 -8.10 27.52 13.08
C THR A 498 -7.77 27.53 11.58
N ASN A 499 -7.99 26.39 10.91
CA ASN A 499 -7.79 26.26 9.47
C ASN A 499 -8.83 27.06 8.68
N THR A 500 -10.11 26.98 9.04
CA THR A 500 -11.17 27.77 8.39
C THR A 500 -10.94 29.26 8.58
N MET A 501 -10.55 29.69 9.78
CA MET A 501 -10.19 31.08 10.04
C MET A 501 -8.95 31.53 9.25
N ARG A 502 -7.97 30.66 9.01
CA ARG A 502 -6.83 30.97 8.13
C ARG A 502 -7.29 31.12 6.68
N ASN A 503 -8.04 30.16 6.16
CA ASN A 503 -8.58 30.21 4.80
C ASN A 503 -9.46 31.44 4.57
N LEU A 504 -10.28 31.83 5.56
CA LEU A 504 -11.09 33.05 5.47
C LEU A 504 -10.22 34.31 5.48
N ARG A 505 -9.11 34.36 6.23
CA ARG A 505 -8.17 35.48 6.13
C ARG A 505 -7.54 35.56 4.75
N ASP A 506 -7.12 34.44 4.20
CA ASP A 506 -6.50 34.37 2.87
C ASP A 506 -7.49 34.81 1.77
N VAL A 507 -8.75 34.36 1.84
CA VAL A 507 -9.80 34.73 0.87
C VAL A 507 -10.21 36.20 1.00
N LEU A 508 -10.18 36.76 2.21
CA LEU A 508 -10.55 38.15 2.49
C LEU A 508 -9.36 39.12 2.42
N ASP A 509 -8.17 38.62 2.06
CA ASP A 509 -6.90 39.35 2.03
C ASP A 509 -6.61 40.13 3.32
N LEU A 510 -6.93 39.52 4.46
CA LEU A 510 -6.69 40.06 5.79
C LEU A 510 -5.32 39.58 6.31
N ASP A 511 -4.61 40.44 7.05
CA ASP A 511 -3.34 40.05 7.67
C ASP A 511 -3.53 38.78 8.53
N SER A 512 -2.56 37.88 8.45
CA SER A 512 -2.39 36.70 9.30
C SER A 512 -2.55 36.97 10.81
N ARG A 513 -2.33 38.23 11.25
CA ARG A 513 -2.51 38.70 12.64
C ARG A 513 -3.91 39.20 12.99
N ALA A 514 -4.83 39.25 12.03
CA ALA A 514 -6.21 39.69 12.26
C ALA A 514 -6.93 38.77 13.24
N SER A 515 -7.62 39.37 14.21
CA SER A 515 -8.39 38.64 15.21
C SER A 515 -9.56 37.88 14.57
N SER A 516 -9.96 36.75 15.14
CA SER A 516 -11.11 35.99 14.64
C SER A 516 -12.41 36.80 14.61
N ALA A 517 -12.55 37.78 15.51
CA ALA A 517 -13.70 38.70 15.52
C ALA A 517 -13.67 39.66 14.32
N GLU A 518 -12.50 40.18 13.93
CA GLU A 518 -12.37 41.04 12.74
C GLU A 518 -12.69 40.29 11.45
N VAL A 519 -12.23 39.04 11.33
CA VAL A 519 -12.55 38.17 10.18
C VAL A 519 -14.06 37.97 10.07
N VAL A 520 -14.72 37.61 11.18
CA VAL A 520 -16.17 37.40 11.21
C VAL A 520 -16.93 38.69 10.93
N ASN A 521 -16.47 39.83 11.46
CA ASN A 521 -17.09 41.14 11.17
C ASN A 521 -16.89 41.57 9.70
N HIS A 522 -15.76 41.22 9.08
CA HIS A 522 -15.55 41.41 7.64
C HIS A 522 -16.49 40.53 6.81
N VAL A 523 -16.65 39.26 7.16
CA VAL A 523 -17.63 38.36 6.53
C VAL A 523 -19.05 38.92 6.72
N ALA A 524 -19.42 39.33 7.92
CA ALA A 524 -20.72 39.91 8.21
C ALA A 524 -20.98 41.19 7.41
N ARG A 525 -19.96 42.05 7.26
CA ARG A 525 -20.03 43.23 6.40
C ARG A 525 -20.16 42.88 4.92
N LEU A 526 -19.45 41.88 4.41
CA LEU A 526 -19.59 41.41 3.02
C LEU A 526 -20.99 40.86 2.73
N VAL A 527 -21.52 40.08 3.68
CA VAL A 527 -22.88 39.54 3.59
C VAL A 527 -23.93 40.66 3.71
N SER A 528 -23.64 41.71 4.49
CA SER A 528 -24.53 42.87 4.65
C SER A 528 -24.33 43.95 3.57
N SER A 529 -23.18 43.98 2.88
CA SER A 529 -22.89 44.88 1.77
C SER A 529 -23.47 44.28 0.49
N THR A 530 -24.79 44.24 0.43
CA THR A 530 -25.62 43.83 -0.71
C THR A 530 -25.51 44.81 -1.90
N GLU A 531 -24.45 45.61 -2.01
CA GLU A 531 -24.18 46.47 -3.17
C GLU A 531 -23.48 45.69 -4.30
N HIS A 532 -22.69 44.66 -3.97
CA HIS A 532 -22.05 43.81 -4.99
C HIS A 532 -22.98 42.72 -5.55
N THR A 533 -24.05 42.35 -4.85
CA THR A 533 -25.09 41.46 -5.37
C THR A 533 -26.09 42.19 -6.26
N ALA A 534 -26.31 43.50 -6.08
CA ALA A 534 -27.17 44.29 -6.96
C ALA A 534 -26.59 44.40 -8.39
N GLY A 535 -25.26 44.56 -8.52
CA GLY A 535 -24.57 44.50 -9.80
C GLY A 535 -24.64 43.12 -10.47
N PHE A 536 -24.56 42.05 -9.68
CA PHE A 536 -24.66 40.67 -10.19
C PHE A 536 -26.08 40.30 -10.64
N HIS A 537 -27.10 40.75 -9.91
CA HIS A 537 -28.51 40.61 -10.31
C HIS A 537 -28.87 41.48 -11.53
N SER A 538 -28.18 42.61 -11.75
CA SER A 538 -28.38 43.41 -12.97
C SER A 538 -27.72 42.82 -14.23
N LEU A 539 -26.64 42.05 -14.07
CA LEU A 539 -25.97 41.33 -15.16
C LEU A 539 -26.71 40.04 -15.56
N LEU A 540 -27.37 39.40 -14.59
CA LEU A 540 -28.25 38.25 -14.76
C LEU A 540 -29.71 38.69 -14.61
N GLY A 541 -30.14 39.72 -15.34
CA GLY A 541 -31.54 40.13 -15.31
C GLY A 541 -32.44 39.01 -15.83
N ASP A 542 -33.33 38.48 -14.97
CA ASP A 542 -34.45 37.53 -15.21
C ASP A 542 -34.31 36.54 -16.39
N ALA A 543 -33.10 36.13 -16.73
CA ALA A 543 -32.82 35.24 -17.83
C ALA A 543 -32.55 33.86 -17.24
N ASP A 544 -33.53 32.99 -17.44
CA ASP A 544 -33.47 31.57 -17.13
C ASP A 544 -32.16 30.96 -17.66
N ILE A 545 -31.62 29.95 -16.98
CA ILE A 545 -30.32 29.33 -17.35
C ILE A 545 -30.35 28.84 -18.81
N ASP A 546 -31.52 28.40 -19.28
CA ASP A 546 -31.76 28.02 -20.68
C ASP A 546 -31.62 29.19 -21.66
N SER A 547 -32.04 30.40 -21.27
CA SER A 547 -31.82 31.61 -22.09
C SER A 547 -30.34 31.98 -22.16
N ILE A 548 -29.57 31.73 -21.10
CA ILE A 548 -28.11 31.96 -21.10
C ILE A 548 -27.44 30.93 -22.01
N ILE A 549 -27.85 29.66 -21.94
CA ILE A 549 -27.34 28.59 -22.82
C ILE A 549 -27.66 28.89 -24.29
N VAL A 550 -28.88 29.37 -24.59
CA VAL A 550 -29.25 29.78 -25.94
C VAL A 550 -28.42 30.97 -26.42
N LYS A 551 -28.19 32.00 -25.59
CA LYS A 551 -27.33 33.13 -25.94
C LYS A 551 -25.87 32.73 -26.14
N VAL A 552 -25.35 31.81 -25.32
CA VAL A 552 -23.98 31.27 -25.49
C VAL A 552 -23.88 30.46 -26.77
N LYS A 553 -24.86 29.61 -27.10
CA LYS A 553 -24.91 28.89 -28.39
C LYS A 553 -25.02 29.84 -29.59
N GLN A 554 -25.83 30.88 -29.49
CA GLN A 554 -25.91 31.92 -30.51
C GLN A 554 -24.57 32.66 -30.67
N HIS A 555 -23.84 32.87 -29.57
CA HIS A 555 -22.50 33.44 -29.61
C HIS A 555 -21.49 32.49 -30.27
N GLU A 556 -21.58 31.18 -30.03
CA GLU A 556 -20.73 30.19 -30.70
C GLU A 556 -20.98 30.08 -32.21
N GLU A 557 -22.21 30.34 -32.68
CA GLU A 557 -22.51 30.37 -34.12
C GLU A 557 -22.19 31.73 -34.78
N PHE A 558 -22.47 32.84 -34.08
CA PHE A 558 -22.30 34.18 -34.62
C PHE A 558 -20.83 34.58 -34.70
N PHE A 559 -20.01 34.27 -33.69
CA PHE A 559 -18.64 34.77 -33.62
C PHE A 559 -17.73 34.24 -34.74
N PRO A 560 -17.79 32.96 -35.15
CA PRO A 560 -17.04 32.46 -36.29
C PRO A 560 -17.45 33.12 -37.62
N ALA A 561 -18.75 33.32 -37.83
CA ALA A 561 -19.26 33.99 -39.03
C ALA A 561 -18.88 35.48 -39.06
N PHE A 562 -18.99 36.17 -37.93
CA PHE A 562 -18.57 37.55 -37.76
C PHE A 562 -17.04 37.69 -37.94
N HIS A 563 -16.25 36.82 -37.32
CA HIS A 563 -14.80 36.82 -37.46
C HIS A 563 -14.38 36.56 -38.91
N ALA A 564 -15.02 35.63 -39.62
CA ALA A 564 -14.76 35.38 -41.04
C ALA A 564 -15.06 36.63 -41.89
N LEU A 565 -16.22 37.27 -41.68
CA LEU A 565 -16.60 38.49 -42.38
C LEU A 565 -15.63 39.64 -42.12
N ILE A 566 -15.24 39.85 -40.85
CA ILE A 566 -14.28 40.88 -40.47
C ILE A 566 -12.91 40.61 -41.10
N THR A 567 -12.47 39.35 -41.10
CA THR A 567 -11.17 38.97 -41.69
C THR A 567 -11.17 39.22 -43.20
N ASP A 568 -12.27 38.91 -43.89
CA ASP A 568 -12.45 39.23 -45.32
C ASP A 568 -12.43 40.74 -45.59
N ILE A 569 -13.09 41.54 -44.73
CA ILE A 569 -13.09 43.01 -44.85
C ILE A 569 -11.69 43.58 -44.63
N LEU A 570 -10.98 43.09 -43.60
CA LEU A 570 -9.60 43.47 -43.32
C LEU A 570 -8.68 43.15 -44.50
N GLN A 571 -8.82 41.95 -45.07
CA GLN A 571 -8.02 41.51 -46.22
C GLN A 571 -8.34 42.28 -47.50
N THR A 572 -9.62 42.62 -47.73
CA THR A 572 -10.07 43.40 -48.90
C THR A 572 -9.61 44.86 -48.83
N LEU A 573 -9.57 45.44 -47.63
CA LEU A 573 -9.13 46.82 -47.40
C LEU A 573 -7.62 46.94 -47.13
N GLY A 574 -6.92 45.81 -46.93
CA GLY A 574 -5.48 45.77 -46.66
C GLY A 574 -5.07 46.29 -45.27
N VAL A 575 -5.98 46.26 -44.29
CA VAL A 575 -5.76 46.74 -42.92
C VAL A 575 -5.66 45.58 -41.93
N SER A 576 -4.85 45.74 -40.89
CA SER A 576 -4.51 44.67 -39.94
C SER A 576 -5.30 44.69 -38.63
N HIS A 577 -5.96 45.81 -38.28
CA HIS A 577 -6.78 45.92 -37.07
C HIS A 577 -8.22 46.33 -37.37
N LEU A 578 -9.15 45.81 -36.57
CA LEU A 578 -10.59 46.07 -36.69
C LEU A 578 -10.91 47.59 -36.67
N ASP A 579 -10.22 48.33 -35.82
CA ASP A 579 -10.43 49.77 -35.63
C ASP A 579 -10.02 50.59 -36.87
N ASP A 580 -9.18 50.02 -37.74
CA ASP A 580 -8.70 50.66 -38.97
C ASP A 580 -9.65 50.47 -40.16
N ILE A 581 -10.65 49.60 -40.04
CA ILE A 581 -11.65 49.32 -41.09
C ILE A 581 -12.45 50.59 -41.44
N LEU A 582 -13.02 51.26 -40.43
CA LEU A 582 -13.85 52.45 -40.63
C LEU A 582 -13.06 53.64 -41.22
N PRO A 583 -11.85 53.96 -40.73
CA PRO A 583 -10.96 54.93 -41.36
C PRO A 583 -10.63 54.58 -42.82
N ALA A 584 -10.26 53.32 -43.12
CA ALA A 584 -9.90 52.90 -44.47
C ALA A 584 -11.06 53.02 -45.47
N VAL A 585 -12.27 52.62 -45.07
CA VAL A 585 -13.49 52.77 -45.89
C VAL A 585 -13.83 54.25 -46.12
N LYS A 586 -13.65 55.10 -45.11
CA LYS A 586 -13.87 56.56 -45.27
C LYS A 586 -12.88 57.19 -46.24
N SER A 587 -11.61 56.78 -46.20
CA SER A 587 -10.59 57.22 -47.15
C SER A 587 -10.91 56.77 -48.58
N LEU A 588 -11.25 55.48 -48.78
CA LEU A 588 -11.70 54.95 -50.08
C LEU A 588 -12.92 55.69 -50.65
N LYS A 589 -13.90 56.03 -49.80
CA LYS A 589 -15.09 56.80 -50.18
C LYS A 589 -14.74 58.24 -50.59
N GLN A 590 -13.69 58.83 -50.01
CA GLN A 590 -13.21 60.17 -50.40
C GLN A 590 -12.40 60.13 -51.70
N THR A 591 -11.70 59.04 -52.01
CA THR A 591 -10.97 58.83 -53.26
C THR A 591 -11.88 58.41 -54.44
N ALA A 592 -13.07 57.87 -54.15
CA ALA A 592 -14.07 57.48 -55.15
C ALA A 592 -15.08 58.60 -55.50
N ARG A 593 -14.91 59.80 -54.94
CA ARG A 593 -15.54 61.05 -55.40
C ARG A 593 -14.53 61.84 -56.20
#